data_AF-A0A1V4TSV2-F1
#
_entry.id   AF-A0A1V4TSV2-F1
#
_cell.length_a   1.000
_cell.length_b   1.000
_cell.length_c   1.000
_cell.angle_alpha   90.00
_cell.angle_beta   90.00
_cell.angle_gamma   90.00
#
_symmetry.space_group_name_H-M   'P 1'
#
loop_
_entity.id
_entity.type
_entity.pdbx_description
1 polymer ?
#
loop_
_entity_poly.entity_id
_entity_poly.type
_entity_poly.pdbx_seq_one_letter_code
_entity_poly.pdbx_strand_id
1 'polypeptide(L)'
;MDKAKELGMKPLARIVAGSVAAVEPELMGYGPVPATQKLLARTGMKISDFGLIEVNEAFAVQYITVERLLGLNREITNVNGGAIALGHPGGPTGARLVVTLMYEMRRRGVNLGLATLCGGNGPARSVIIEATSSDTKSQNIIHDTDPGARYVGEFAIGVNPYVNKAMLDTLFDEKIAGSIHFTPGSAYKESDNGNKSTVHWDMVLIQTPEMGGGEIYFDEVLIRKDGRFVIDELKGLNPENLA
;
A
#
# COMPACT_ATOMS: atom_id res chain seq x y z
N MET A 1 -12.95 13.06 9.37
CA MET A 1 -11.91 13.50 8.40
C MET A 1 -11.74 15.01 8.39
N ASP A 2 -12.71 15.78 8.91
CA ASP A 2 -12.75 17.25 8.76
C ASP A 2 -11.58 17.95 9.43
N LYS A 3 -11.19 17.51 10.64
CA LYS A 3 -10.01 18.08 11.32
C LYS A 3 -8.69 17.81 10.58
N ALA A 4 -8.54 16.63 9.98
CA ALA A 4 -7.34 16.33 9.19
C ALA A 4 -7.26 17.23 7.94
N LYS A 5 -8.40 17.48 7.29
CA LYS A 5 -8.50 18.42 6.16
C LYS A 5 -8.19 19.86 6.59
N GLU A 6 -8.76 20.31 7.70
CA GLU A 6 -8.51 21.64 8.29
C GLU A 6 -7.01 21.86 8.57
N LEU A 7 -6.32 20.81 9.03
CA LEU A 7 -4.89 20.83 9.35
C LEU A 7 -3.98 20.53 8.15
N GLY A 8 -4.52 20.36 6.94
CA GLY A 8 -3.72 20.01 5.75
C GLY A 8 -3.01 18.65 5.83
N MET A 9 -3.44 17.76 6.73
CA MET A 9 -2.84 16.44 6.93
C MET A 9 -3.42 15.43 5.94
N LYS A 10 -2.54 14.56 5.42
CA LYS A 10 -2.93 13.42 4.57
C LYS A 10 -3.04 12.17 5.44
N PRO A 11 -4.24 11.67 5.75
CA PRO A 11 -4.40 10.48 6.59
C PRO A 11 -3.77 9.26 5.92
N LEU A 12 -3.02 8.45 6.69
CA LEU A 12 -2.41 7.23 6.18
C LEU A 12 -3.43 6.09 5.99
N ALA A 13 -4.44 6.05 6.86
CA ALA A 13 -5.54 5.11 6.81
C ALA A 13 -6.73 5.62 7.63
N ARG A 14 -7.87 4.94 7.51
CA ARG A 14 -9.11 5.22 8.23
C ARG A 14 -9.55 3.97 8.99
N ILE A 15 -9.93 4.13 10.26
CA ILE A 15 -10.66 3.09 10.98
C ILE A 15 -12.12 3.12 10.49
N VAL A 16 -12.55 2.06 9.82
CA VAL A 16 -13.91 1.96 9.27
C VAL A 16 -14.91 1.62 10.37
N ALA A 17 -14.59 0.59 11.15
CA ALA A 17 -15.42 0.11 12.23
C ALA A 17 -14.58 -0.74 13.19
N GLY A 18 -15.01 -0.83 14.45
CA GLY A 18 -14.39 -1.71 15.44
C GLY A 18 -15.42 -2.36 16.36
N SER A 19 -15.21 -3.62 16.71
CA SER A 19 -16.08 -4.40 17.59
C SER A 19 -15.33 -4.85 18.83
N VAL A 20 -16.10 -5.18 19.87
CA VAL A 20 -15.63 -5.87 21.06
C VAL A 20 -16.58 -7.03 21.33
N ALA A 21 -16.00 -8.16 21.72
CA ALA A 21 -16.70 -9.32 22.27
C ALA A 21 -16.02 -9.75 23.57
N ALA A 22 -16.73 -10.53 24.37
CA ALA A 22 -16.21 -11.19 25.55
C ALA A 22 -16.59 -12.67 25.49
N VAL A 23 -15.70 -13.52 25.98
CA VAL A 23 -15.91 -14.96 26.12
C VAL A 23 -15.49 -15.38 27.53
N GLU A 24 -15.81 -16.61 27.91
CA GLU A 24 -15.32 -17.19 29.16
C GLU A 24 -13.79 -17.12 29.24
N PRO A 25 -13.20 -16.87 30.43
CA PRO A 25 -11.75 -16.77 30.59
C PRO A 25 -10.98 -17.99 30.07
N GLU A 26 -11.54 -19.20 30.25
CA GLU A 26 -10.99 -20.46 29.78
C GLU A 26 -10.93 -20.55 28.23
N LEU A 27 -11.77 -19.77 27.55
CA LEU A 27 -11.86 -19.70 26.09
C LEU A 27 -11.25 -18.42 25.54
N MET A 28 -10.48 -17.64 26.31
CA MET A 28 -10.01 -16.31 25.91
C MET A 28 -9.34 -16.26 24.52
N GLY A 29 -8.62 -17.31 24.14
CA GLY A 29 -7.97 -17.41 22.83
C GLY A 29 -8.95 -17.42 21.65
N TYR A 30 -10.17 -17.90 21.85
CA TYR A 30 -11.24 -17.93 20.84
C TYR A 30 -11.89 -16.55 20.60
N GLY A 31 -11.74 -15.60 21.53
CA GLY A 31 -12.39 -14.28 21.50
C GLY A 31 -12.33 -13.50 20.16
N PRO A 32 -11.25 -13.56 19.35
CA PRO A 32 -11.21 -12.93 18.03
C PRO A 32 -12.33 -13.37 17.09
N VAL A 33 -12.86 -14.58 17.23
CA VAL A 33 -13.92 -15.11 16.37
C VAL A 33 -15.24 -14.35 16.58
N PRO A 34 -15.84 -14.31 17.79
CA PRO A 34 -17.08 -13.56 18.01
C PRO A 34 -16.89 -12.04 17.83
N ALA A 35 -15.71 -11.50 18.14
CA ALA A 35 -15.41 -10.09 17.86
C ALA A 35 -15.48 -9.81 16.35
N THR A 36 -14.84 -10.64 15.53
CA THR A 36 -14.83 -10.51 14.07
C THR A 36 -16.22 -10.73 13.50
N GLN A 37 -16.92 -11.82 13.87
CA GLN A 37 -18.27 -12.11 13.40
C GLN A 37 -19.25 -10.98 13.69
N LYS A 38 -19.19 -10.39 14.90
CA LYS A 38 -19.99 -9.21 15.28
C LYS A 38 -19.66 -8.00 14.40
N LEU A 39 -18.38 -7.81 14.05
CA LEU A 39 -17.95 -6.71 13.18
C LEU A 39 -18.49 -6.89 11.75
N LEU A 40 -18.37 -8.10 11.21
CA LEU A 40 -18.87 -8.46 9.88
C LEU A 40 -20.38 -8.31 9.81
N ALA A 41 -21.13 -8.84 10.79
CA ALA A 41 -22.58 -8.72 10.85
C ALA A 41 -23.05 -7.26 10.87
N ARG A 42 -22.33 -6.38 11.59
CA ARG A 42 -22.67 -4.95 11.67
C ARG A 42 -22.33 -4.16 10.40
N THR A 43 -21.29 -4.58 9.67
CA THR A 43 -20.80 -3.87 8.48
C THR A 43 -21.33 -4.44 7.17
N GLY A 44 -21.88 -5.65 7.19
CA GLY A 44 -22.28 -6.39 6.00
C GLY A 44 -21.11 -6.98 5.19
N MET A 45 -19.87 -6.81 5.67
CA MET A 45 -18.66 -7.31 5.01
C MET A 45 -18.46 -8.81 5.23
N LYS A 46 -17.67 -9.41 4.36
CA LYS A 46 -17.25 -10.81 4.40
C LYS A 46 -15.74 -10.89 4.59
N ILE A 47 -15.25 -12.03 5.10
CA ILE A 47 -13.81 -12.29 5.23
C ILE A 47 -13.09 -12.16 3.87
N SER A 48 -13.77 -12.54 2.78
CA SER A 48 -13.25 -12.43 1.41
C SER A 48 -13.02 -11.00 0.92
N ASP A 49 -13.56 -9.98 1.61
CA ASP A 49 -13.43 -8.58 1.20
C ASP A 49 -12.10 -7.96 1.65
N PHE A 50 -11.38 -8.60 2.58
CA PHE A 50 -10.10 -8.09 3.08
C PHE A 50 -8.94 -8.57 2.21
N GLY A 51 -8.07 -7.64 1.82
CA GLY A 51 -6.83 -7.94 1.11
C GLY A 51 -5.66 -8.28 2.04
N LEU A 52 -5.79 -7.99 3.34
CA LEU A 52 -4.78 -8.29 4.35
C LEU A 52 -5.38 -8.45 5.74
N ILE A 53 -4.85 -9.38 6.54
CA ILE A 53 -5.36 -9.69 7.87
C ILE A 53 -4.19 -9.79 8.86
N GLU A 54 -4.30 -9.13 10.01
CA GLU A 54 -3.42 -9.29 11.15
C GLU A 54 -4.19 -9.92 12.32
N VAL A 55 -3.83 -11.15 12.68
CA VAL A 55 -4.35 -11.85 13.86
C VAL A 55 -3.23 -11.97 14.87
N ASN A 56 -3.44 -11.50 16.10
CA ASN A 56 -2.43 -11.71 17.13
C ASN A 56 -2.18 -13.21 17.36
N GLU A 57 -0.92 -13.61 17.39
CA GLU A 57 -0.49 -14.98 17.67
C GLU A 57 -0.04 -15.07 19.13
N ALA A 58 -0.96 -14.89 20.08
CA ALA A 58 -0.63 -15.05 21.50
C ALA A 58 -0.17 -16.48 21.79
N PHE A 59 -0.82 -17.47 21.14
CA PHE A 59 -0.42 -18.86 21.14
C PHE A 59 -0.76 -19.49 19.78
N ALA A 60 0.08 -20.40 19.29
CA ALA A 60 -0.15 -21.07 18.00
C ALA A 60 -1.52 -21.78 17.93
N VAL A 61 -1.93 -22.44 19.01
CA VAL A 61 -3.24 -23.14 19.09
C VAL A 61 -4.43 -22.18 18.96
N GLN A 62 -4.33 -21.00 19.57
CA GLN A 62 -5.34 -19.96 19.47
C GLN A 62 -5.42 -19.45 18.03
N TYR A 63 -4.28 -19.13 17.42
CA TYR A 63 -4.24 -18.65 16.04
C TYR A 63 -4.89 -19.65 15.08
N ILE A 64 -4.51 -20.94 15.16
CA ILE A 64 -5.09 -22.00 14.32
C ILE A 64 -6.60 -22.13 14.53
N THR A 65 -7.08 -21.95 15.76
CA THR A 65 -8.52 -21.98 16.07
C THR A 65 -9.25 -20.82 15.38
N VAL A 66 -8.72 -19.60 15.49
CA VAL A 66 -9.29 -18.40 14.85
C VAL A 66 -9.25 -18.53 13.33
N GLU A 67 -8.13 -18.98 12.77
CA GLU A 67 -7.94 -19.23 11.34
C GLU A 67 -9.03 -20.15 10.79
N ARG A 68 -9.21 -21.32 11.41
CA ARG A 68 -10.17 -22.33 10.96
C ARG A 68 -11.61 -21.86 11.07
N LEU A 69 -11.97 -21.19 12.17
CA LEU A 69 -13.36 -20.80 12.43
C LEU A 69 -13.80 -19.55 11.66
N LEU A 70 -12.86 -18.68 11.27
CA LEU A 70 -13.13 -17.55 10.39
C LEU A 70 -12.85 -17.87 8.91
N GLY A 71 -12.22 -19.00 8.60
CA GLY A 71 -11.84 -19.35 7.22
C GLY A 71 -10.79 -18.40 6.66
N LEU A 72 -9.77 -18.06 7.45
CA LEU A 72 -8.74 -17.10 7.04
C LEU A 72 -7.80 -17.71 5.99
N ASN A 73 -7.44 -16.91 4.99
CA ASN A 73 -6.45 -17.26 3.98
C ASN A 73 -5.04 -16.90 4.47
N ARG A 74 -4.16 -17.90 4.61
CA ARG A 74 -2.77 -17.73 5.08
C ARG A 74 -1.93 -16.82 4.19
N GLU A 75 -2.20 -16.78 2.89
CA GLU A 75 -1.43 -15.96 1.93
C GLU A 75 -1.59 -14.45 2.16
N ILE A 76 -2.62 -14.06 2.91
CA ILE A 76 -2.93 -12.66 3.26
C ILE A 76 -2.96 -12.41 4.77
N THR A 77 -2.75 -13.45 5.59
CA THR A 77 -2.81 -13.34 7.06
C THR A 77 -1.41 -13.40 7.66
N ASN A 78 -1.05 -12.40 8.46
CA ASN A 78 0.25 -12.30 9.15
C ASN A 78 1.46 -12.47 8.19
N VAL A 79 1.37 -11.88 7.00
CA VAL A 79 2.33 -12.10 5.88
C VAL A 79 3.77 -11.67 6.17
N ASN A 80 3.97 -10.81 7.18
CA ASN A 80 5.29 -10.35 7.63
C ASN A 80 5.70 -10.99 8.98
N GLY A 81 5.06 -12.09 9.37
CA GLY A 81 5.23 -12.75 10.66
C GLY A 81 4.35 -12.15 11.77
N GLY A 82 3.96 -12.98 12.73
CA GLY A 82 3.11 -12.59 13.86
C GLY A 82 3.84 -12.59 15.20
N ALA A 83 3.06 -12.56 16.28
CA ALA A 83 3.58 -12.37 17.63
C ALA A 83 4.41 -13.55 18.18
N ILE A 84 4.33 -14.74 17.57
CA ILE A 84 5.25 -15.85 17.89
C ILE A 84 6.69 -15.47 17.53
N ALA A 85 6.90 -14.81 16.39
CA ALA A 85 8.22 -14.39 15.93
C ALA A 85 8.60 -12.99 16.45
N LEU A 86 7.66 -12.05 16.41
CA LEU A 86 7.90 -10.62 16.70
C LEU A 86 7.73 -10.27 18.18
N GLY A 87 7.18 -11.18 18.99
CA GLY A 87 6.85 -10.95 20.39
C GLY A 87 5.49 -10.30 20.63
N HIS A 88 4.99 -10.46 21.86
CA HIS A 88 3.70 -9.97 22.32
C HIS A 88 3.84 -9.05 23.54
N PRO A 89 4.26 -7.77 23.36
CA PRO A 89 4.17 -6.79 24.43
C PRO A 89 2.68 -6.47 24.65
N GLY A 90 2.08 -7.00 25.71
CA GLY A 90 0.62 -7.08 25.91
C GLY A 90 -0.17 -5.85 25.46
N GLY A 91 -0.01 -4.71 26.14
CA GLY A 91 -0.70 -3.46 25.79
C GLY A 91 -0.37 -2.94 24.38
N PRO A 92 0.92 -2.79 24.01
CA PRO A 92 1.32 -2.27 22.69
C PRO A 92 0.91 -3.12 21.49
N THR A 93 0.61 -4.42 21.67
CA THR A 93 0.33 -5.34 20.56
C THR A 93 -0.85 -4.90 19.68
N GLY A 94 -1.92 -4.36 20.28
CA GLY A 94 -3.06 -3.86 19.51
C GLY A 94 -2.67 -2.76 18.52
N ALA A 95 -1.83 -1.82 18.96
CA ALA A 95 -1.29 -0.76 18.11
C ALA A 95 -0.32 -1.32 17.06
N ARG A 96 0.57 -2.25 17.46
CA ARG A 96 1.51 -2.92 16.54
C ARG A 96 0.80 -3.59 15.37
N LEU A 97 -0.27 -4.34 15.63
CA LEU A 97 -1.08 -5.00 14.60
C LEU A 97 -1.61 -3.99 13.58
N VAL A 98 -2.23 -2.90 14.05
CA VAL A 98 -2.80 -1.86 13.18
C VAL A 98 -1.72 -1.15 12.37
N VAL A 99 -0.57 -0.84 12.99
CA VAL A 99 0.57 -0.21 12.29
C VAL A 99 1.12 -1.14 11.20
N THR A 100 1.38 -2.41 11.54
CA THR A 100 1.88 -3.42 10.61
C THR A 100 0.92 -3.58 9.43
N LEU A 101 -0.37 -3.75 9.73
CA LEU A 101 -1.44 -3.87 8.74
C LEU A 101 -1.48 -2.66 7.80
N MET A 102 -1.51 -1.44 8.35
CA MET A 102 -1.58 -0.20 7.56
C MET A 102 -0.41 -0.05 6.59
N TYR A 103 0.82 -0.28 7.05
CA TYR A 103 2.01 -0.13 6.20
C TYR A 103 2.07 -1.23 5.14
N GLU A 104 1.71 -2.47 5.48
CA GLU A 104 1.71 -3.56 4.51
C GLU A 104 0.59 -3.41 3.47
N MET A 105 -0.59 -2.94 3.90
CA MET A 105 -1.69 -2.61 2.99
C MET A 105 -1.25 -1.58 1.95
N ARG A 106 -0.55 -0.52 2.39
CA ARG A 106 0.00 0.50 1.50
C ARG A 106 1.07 -0.07 0.57
N ARG A 107 1.97 -0.92 1.08
CA ARG A 107 3.03 -1.56 0.27
C ARG A 107 2.46 -2.45 -0.83
N ARG A 108 1.37 -3.17 -0.56
CA ARG A 108 0.70 -4.06 -1.52
C ARG A 108 -0.39 -3.39 -2.35
N GLY A 109 -0.73 -2.13 -2.07
CA GLY A 109 -1.84 -1.45 -2.74
C GLY A 109 -3.22 -2.08 -2.46
N VAL A 110 -3.43 -2.66 -1.28
CA VAL A 110 -4.73 -3.21 -0.87
C VAL A 110 -5.48 -2.23 0.03
N ASN A 111 -6.79 -2.13 -0.18
CA ASN A 111 -7.58 -1.04 0.39
C ASN A 111 -8.29 -1.40 1.70
N LEU A 112 -8.50 -2.69 1.98
CA LEU A 112 -9.25 -3.17 3.15
C LEU A 112 -8.42 -4.19 3.93
N GLY A 113 -8.31 -3.96 5.23
CA GLY A 113 -7.62 -4.87 6.14
C GLY A 113 -8.36 -5.08 7.46
N LEU A 114 -8.11 -6.23 8.08
CA LEU A 114 -8.68 -6.61 9.36
C LEU A 114 -7.57 -6.84 10.38
N ALA A 115 -7.63 -6.19 11.54
CA ALA A 115 -6.78 -6.52 12.68
C ALA A 115 -7.62 -7.04 13.84
N THR A 116 -7.20 -8.14 14.48
CA THR A 116 -7.96 -8.78 15.56
C THR A 116 -7.05 -9.43 16.61
N LEU A 117 -7.45 -9.34 17.88
CA LEU A 117 -6.71 -9.95 19.00
C LEU A 117 -7.62 -10.37 20.17
N CYS A 118 -7.16 -11.38 20.90
CA CYS A 118 -7.66 -11.74 22.22
C CYS A 118 -7.04 -10.87 23.30
N GLY A 119 -7.74 -10.73 24.42
CA GLY A 119 -7.24 -10.17 25.66
C GLY A 119 -7.36 -11.20 26.78
N GLY A 120 -6.43 -11.12 27.74
CA GLY A 120 -6.46 -11.98 28.93
C GLY A 120 -7.79 -11.85 29.67
N ASN A 121 -8.30 -12.97 30.19
CA ASN A 121 -9.60 -13.08 30.87
C ASN A 121 -10.84 -12.92 29.97
N GLY A 122 -10.70 -13.10 28.66
CA GLY A 122 -11.84 -13.24 27.74
C GLY A 122 -12.26 -12.07 26.85
N PRO A 123 -11.84 -10.79 27.02
CA PRO A 123 -12.23 -9.75 26.06
C PRO A 123 -11.49 -9.95 24.73
N ALA A 124 -12.06 -9.46 23.63
CA ALA A 124 -11.41 -9.45 22.32
C ALA A 124 -11.87 -8.25 21.50
N ARG A 125 -11.02 -7.83 20.56
CA ARG A 125 -11.27 -6.67 19.70
C ARG A 125 -10.91 -6.99 18.26
N SER A 126 -11.74 -6.49 17.35
CA SER A 126 -11.46 -6.50 15.92
C SER A 126 -11.68 -5.10 15.35
N VAL A 127 -10.84 -4.68 14.41
CA VAL A 127 -10.95 -3.38 13.73
C VAL A 127 -10.75 -3.57 12.23
N ILE A 128 -11.53 -2.83 11.44
CA ILE A 128 -11.36 -2.74 9.99
C ILE A 128 -10.63 -1.44 9.69
N ILE A 129 -9.56 -1.56 8.93
CA ILE A 129 -8.74 -0.46 8.44
C ILE A 129 -8.97 -0.34 6.93
N GLU A 130 -9.14 0.90 6.47
CA GLU A 130 -9.19 1.23 5.05
C GLU A 130 -8.01 2.14 4.70
N ALA A 131 -7.27 1.79 3.65
CA ALA A 131 -6.30 2.65 3.01
C ALA A 131 -6.93 3.23 1.73
N THR A 132 -6.82 4.55 1.54
CA THR A 132 -7.45 5.27 0.42
C THR A 132 -6.43 6.06 -0.38
N SER A 133 -6.62 6.14 -1.69
CA SER A 133 -6.08 7.18 -2.57
C SER A 133 -7.04 8.38 -2.66
N SER A 134 -6.66 9.44 -3.38
CA SER A 134 -7.47 10.66 -3.54
C SER A 134 -8.84 10.41 -4.21
N ASP A 135 -8.94 9.40 -5.08
CA ASP A 135 -10.19 8.91 -5.64
C ASP A 135 -10.08 7.41 -5.99
N THR A 136 -10.17 6.58 -4.96
CA THR A 136 -9.97 5.12 -5.08
C THR A 136 -11.00 4.43 -5.96
N LYS A 137 -12.24 4.92 -6.00
CA LYS A 137 -13.27 4.33 -6.85
C LYS A 137 -12.95 4.57 -8.32
N SER A 138 -12.67 5.82 -8.69
CA SER A 138 -12.34 6.16 -10.08
C SER A 138 -11.02 5.51 -10.53
N GLN A 139 -10.02 5.46 -9.65
CA GLN A 139 -8.76 4.79 -9.97
C GLN A 139 -8.93 3.29 -10.21
N ASN A 140 -9.70 2.57 -9.37
CA ASN A 140 -9.94 1.15 -9.61
C ASN A 140 -10.77 0.91 -10.88
N ILE A 141 -11.72 1.79 -11.23
CA ILE A 141 -12.44 1.68 -12.51
C ILE A 141 -11.45 1.67 -13.69
N ILE A 142 -10.43 2.54 -13.66
CA ILE A 142 -9.40 2.58 -14.71
C ILE A 142 -8.52 1.31 -14.64
N HIS A 143 -7.99 0.97 -13.47
CA HIS A 143 -7.07 -0.15 -13.33
C HIS A 143 -7.71 -1.53 -13.45
N ASP A 144 -9.04 -1.65 -13.36
CA ASP A 144 -9.79 -2.90 -13.59
C ASP A 144 -10.35 -2.99 -15.02
N THR A 145 -9.97 -2.07 -15.91
CA THR A 145 -10.41 -2.08 -17.32
C THR A 145 -10.05 -3.38 -18.02
N ASP A 146 -8.82 -3.87 -17.80
CA ASP A 146 -8.32 -5.13 -18.34
C ASP A 146 -7.09 -5.62 -17.53
N PRO A 147 -6.63 -6.87 -17.71
CA PRO A 147 -5.52 -7.42 -16.94
C PRO A 147 -4.22 -6.62 -17.03
N GLY A 148 -3.96 -5.94 -18.16
CA GLY A 148 -2.74 -5.17 -18.36
C GLY A 148 -2.74 -3.79 -17.70
N ALA A 149 -3.91 -3.26 -17.36
CA ALA A 149 -4.09 -1.92 -16.79
C ALA A 149 -3.45 -1.73 -15.39
N ARG A 150 -3.05 -2.83 -14.73
CA ARG A 150 -2.34 -2.83 -13.43
C ARG A 150 -0.82 -2.98 -13.55
N TYR A 151 -0.30 -3.14 -14.76
CA TYR A 151 1.13 -3.31 -15.01
C TYR A 151 1.70 -2.13 -15.79
N VAL A 152 3.02 -2.04 -15.84
CA VAL A 152 3.73 -0.92 -16.47
C VAL A 152 3.93 -1.21 -17.94
N GLY A 153 3.47 -0.30 -18.80
CA GLY A 153 3.78 -0.32 -20.23
C GLY A 153 5.05 0.43 -20.55
N GLU A 154 5.24 1.57 -19.88
CA GLU A 154 6.34 2.49 -20.20
C GLU A 154 7.03 3.03 -18.95
N PHE A 155 8.33 3.20 -19.08
CA PHE A 155 9.19 3.83 -18.11
C PHE A 155 10.22 4.68 -18.84
N ALA A 156 10.35 5.94 -18.44
CA ALA A 156 11.37 6.83 -18.97
C ALA A 156 11.89 7.80 -17.90
N ILE A 157 13.05 8.38 -18.16
CA ILE A 157 13.67 9.41 -17.33
C ILE A 157 13.78 10.68 -18.16
N GLY A 158 13.25 11.79 -17.63
CA GLY A 158 13.31 13.09 -18.26
C GLY A 158 14.71 13.72 -18.12
N VAL A 159 15.34 14.02 -19.25
CA VAL A 159 16.72 14.53 -19.34
C VAL A 159 16.85 15.78 -20.22
N ASN A 160 15.75 16.37 -20.69
CA ASN A 160 15.83 17.52 -21.59
C ASN A 160 16.29 18.78 -20.81
N PRO A 161 17.44 19.38 -21.14
CA PRO A 161 18.02 20.47 -20.34
C PRO A 161 17.23 21.79 -20.43
N TYR A 162 16.31 21.92 -21.39
CA TYR A 162 15.52 23.13 -21.63
C TYR A 162 14.11 23.05 -21.07
N VAL A 163 13.61 21.85 -20.78
CA VAL A 163 12.27 21.65 -20.22
C VAL A 163 12.39 21.43 -18.72
N ASN A 164 12.20 22.52 -17.96
CA ASN A 164 12.52 22.55 -16.52
C ASN A 164 11.28 22.77 -15.63
N LYS A 165 10.09 22.84 -16.22
CA LYS A 165 8.83 23.07 -15.51
C LYS A 165 7.69 22.42 -16.28
N ALA A 166 6.64 22.05 -15.57
CA ALA A 166 5.41 21.59 -16.18
C ALA A 166 4.80 22.67 -17.09
N MET A 167 4.45 22.27 -18.30
CA MET A 167 3.81 23.10 -19.32
C MET A 167 2.35 22.71 -19.55
N LEU A 168 1.84 21.71 -18.81
CA LEU A 168 0.49 21.15 -18.96
C LEU A 168 0.28 20.54 -20.35
N ASP A 169 1.37 20.04 -20.93
CA ASP A 169 1.39 19.27 -22.17
C ASP A 169 2.21 18.02 -21.88
N THR A 170 1.53 16.87 -21.86
CA THR A 170 2.13 15.60 -21.47
C THR A 170 3.38 15.27 -22.27
N LEU A 171 3.41 15.56 -23.58
CA LEU A 171 4.52 15.23 -24.47
C LEU A 171 5.80 15.98 -24.10
N PHE A 172 5.67 17.20 -23.57
CA PHE A 172 6.81 17.93 -23.05
C PHE A 172 7.10 17.59 -21.60
N ASP A 173 6.05 17.40 -20.79
CA ASP A 173 6.18 17.18 -19.35
C ASP A 173 6.92 15.87 -19.06
N GLU A 174 6.73 14.83 -19.87
CA GLU A 174 7.49 13.58 -19.76
C GLU A 174 9.00 13.75 -20.01
N LYS A 175 9.43 14.86 -20.61
CA LYS A 175 10.84 15.14 -20.91
C LYS A 175 11.50 16.07 -19.89
N ILE A 176 10.78 16.56 -18.88
CA ILE A 176 11.29 17.49 -17.88
C ILE A 176 12.60 16.98 -17.27
N ALA A 177 13.66 17.79 -17.29
CA ALA A 177 14.91 17.43 -16.63
C ALA A 177 14.67 17.09 -15.16
N GLY A 178 15.15 15.92 -14.74
CA GLY A 178 14.98 15.47 -13.36
C GLY A 178 13.61 14.86 -13.06
N SER A 179 12.79 14.57 -14.07
CA SER A 179 11.54 13.81 -13.89
C SER A 179 11.72 12.32 -14.13
N ILE A 180 10.75 11.54 -13.66
CA ILE A 180 10.47 10.18 -14.15
C ILE A 180 9.09 10.17 -14.79
N HIS A 181 8.97 9.36 -15.83
CA HIS A 181 7.72 9.08 -16.52
C HIS A 181 7.37 7.61 -16.33
N PHE A 182 6.12 7.34 -15.98
CA PHE A 182 5.60 6.01 -15.70
C PHE A 182 4.19 5.87 -16.25
N THR A 183 3.94 4.82 -17.04
CA THR A 183 2.64 4.62 -17.70
C THR A 183 2.07 3.26 -17.32
N PRO A 184 1.05 3.20 -16.44
CA PRO A 184 0.24 2.00 -16.27
C PRO A 184 -0.50 1.67 -17.58
N GLY A 185 -0.49 0.40 -17.94
CA GLY A 185 -1.16 -0.12 -19.12
C GLY A 185 -0.21 -0.37 -20.30
N SER A 186 -0.64 -0.07 -21.52
CA SER A 186 -0.07 -0.65 -22.73
C SER A 186 1.35 -0.17 -23.03
N ALA A 187 2.20 -1.11 -23.44
CA ALA A 187 3.47 -0.79 -24.10
C ALA A 187 3.27 -0.65 -25.62
N TYR A 188 4.12 0.17 -26.26
CA TYR A 188 4.21 0.22 -27.72
C TYR A 188 4.48 -1.15 -28.33
N LYS A 189 3.99 -1.36 -29.56
CA LYS A 189 4.16 -2.63 -30.28
C LYS A 189 5.62 -2.87 -30.68
N GLU A 190 6.33 -1.81 -31.03
CA GLU A 190 7.71 -1.85 -31.52
C GLU A 190 8.73 -1.93 -30.36
N SER A 191 8.34 -1.54 -29.15
CA SER A 191 9.16 -1.63 -27.93
C SER A 191 8.39 -2.36 -26.84
N ASP A 192 8.00 -3.59 -27.17
CA ASP A 192 7.11 -4.42 -26.37
C ASP A 192 7.81 -4.98 -25.13
N ASN A 193 7.20 -4.80 -23.97
CA ASN A 193 7.60 -5.45 -22.72
C ASN A 193 6.66 -6.59 -22.31
N GLY A 194 5.71 -6.95 -23.17
CA GLY A 194 4.72 -8.00 -22.96
C GLY A 194 3.40 -7.51 -22.36
N ASN A 195 3.33 -6.27 -21.85
CA ASN A 195 2.10 -5.74 -21.27
C ASN A 195 1.15 -5.19 -22.35
N LYS A 196 -0.08 -5.69 -22.39
CA LYS A 196 -1.13 -5.28 -23.33
C LYS A 196 -2.35 -4.79 -22.57
N SER A 197 -2.76 -3.56 -22.86
CA SER A 197 -3.87 -2.92 -22.16
C SER A 197 -4.55 -1.89 -23.06
N THR A 198 -5.83 -1.62 -22.80
CA THR A 198 -6.56 -0.51 -23.41
C THR A 198 -6.26 0.81 -22.69
N VAL A 199 -5.87 0.72 -21.41
CA VAL A 199 -5.37 1.85 -20.63
C VAL A 199 -3.94 2.18 -21.07
N HIS A 200 -3.66 3.46 -21.19
CA HIS A 200 -2.33 4.05 -21.28
C HIS A 200 -2.46 5.43 -20.62
N TRP A 201 -1.87 5.58 -19.43
CA TRP A 201 -1.99 6.81 -18.63
C TRP A 201 -0.63 7.32 -18.19
N ASP A 202 -0.21 8.41 -18.80
CA ASP A 202 1.07 9.04 -18.50
C ASP A 202 1.08 9.71 -17.12
N MET A 203 2.01 9.29 -16.27
CA MET A 203 2.27 9.89 -14.97
C MET A 203 3.69 10.42 -14.90
N VAL A 204 3.83 11.72 -14.66
CA VAL A 204 5.12 12.40 -14.53
C VAL A 204 5.36 12.80 -13.08
N LEU A 205 6.52 12.42 -12.53
CA LEU A 205 6.98 12.86 -11.21
C LEU A 205 8.30 13.61 -11.34
N ILE A 206 8.29 14.90 -11.02
CA ILE A 206 9.50 15.74 -10.98
C ILE A 206 10.18 15.52 -9.62
N GLN A 207 11.46 15.12 -9.64
CA GLN A 207 12.22 14.80 -8.42
C GLN A 207 13.29 15.86 -8.11
N THR A 208 13.18 17.09 -8.64
CA THR A 208 14.11 18.16 -8.27
C THR A 208 13.89 18.60 -6.83
N PRO A 209 14.90 19.19 -6.13
CA PRO A 209 14.75 19.64 -4.75
C PRO A 209 13.53 20.54 -4.51
N GLU A 210 13.23 21.42 -5.47
CA GLU A 210 12.11 22.37 -5.40
C GLU A 210 10.75 21.66 -5.40
N MET A 211 10.67 20.48 -6.02
CA MET A 211 9.47 19.65 -6.11
C MET A 211 9.42 18.54 -5.04
N GLY A 212 10.33 18.58 -4.07
CA GLY A 212 10.40 17.65 -2.94
C GLY A 212 11.50 16.59 -3.04
N GLY A 213 12.29 16.60 -4.11
CA GLY A 213 13.43 15.70 -4.28
C GLY A 213 13.05 14.26 -4.60
N GLY A 214 14.03 13.36 -4.52
CA GLY A 214 13.79 11.92 -4.64
C GLY A 214 15.03 11.12 -4.97
N GLU A 215 14.97 9.83 -4.73
CA GLU A 215 16.04 8.90 -5.04
C GLU A 215 15.51 7.77 -5.95
N ILE A 216 16.35 7.32 -6.89
CA ILE A 216 16.08 6.16 -7.74
C ILE A 216 17.20 5.15 -7.52
N TYR A 217 16.81 3.92 -7.21
CA TYR A 217 17.70 2.79 -7.03
C TYR A 217 17.41 1.73 -8.09
N PHE A 218 18.43 1.25 -8.78
CA PHE A 218 18.35 0.06 -9.64
C PHE A 218 19.21 -1.03 -9.02
N ASP A 219 18.63 -2.20 -8.76
CA ASP A 219 19.30 -3.33 -8.11
C ASP A 219 20.11 -2.90 -6.87
N GLU A 220 19.45 -2.14 -5.99
CA GLU A 220 20.02 -1.57 -4.74
C GLU A 220 21.10 -0.49 -4.93
N VAL A 221 21.46 -0.13 -6.16
CA VAL A 221 22.42 0.94 -6.47
C VAL A 221 21.70 2.26 -6.66
N LEU A 222 22.06 3.29 -5.89
CA LEU A 222 21.57 4.65 -6.08
C LEU A 222 22.08 5.20 -7.42
N ILE A 223 21.19 5.31 -8.41
CA ILE A 223 21.54 5.83 -9.74
C ILE A 223 21.24 7.32 -9.89
N ARG A 224 20.21 7.82 -9.18
CA ARG A 224 19.74 9.20 -9.30
C ARG A 224 19.33 9.76 -7.95
N LYS A 225 19.73 10.99 -7.66
CA LYS A 225 19.31 11.75 -6.48
C LYS A 225 18.92 13.17 -6.88
N ASP A 226 17.75 13.58 -6.43
CA ASP A 226 17.17 14.90 -6.63
C ASP A 226 17.18 15.35 -8.10
N GLY A 227 16.81 14.42 -8.98
CA GLY A 227 16.76 14.64 -10.42
C GLY A 227 18.10 14.51 -11.15
N ARG A 228 19.23 14.25 -10.47
CA ARG A 228 20.56 14.13 -11.07
C ARG A 228 21.15 12.73 -10.96
N PHE A 229 21.79 12.27 -12.02
CA PHE A 229 22.55 11.02 -12.01
C PHE A 229 23.81 11.15 -11.15
N VAL A 230 24.04 10.18 -10.28
CA VAL A 230 25.14 10.22 -9.29
C VAL A 230 26.29 9.26 -9.62
N ILE A 231 26.03 8.22 -10.42
CA ILE A 231 27.04 7.26 -10.86
C ILE A 231 27.80 7.78 -12.09
N ASP A 232 29.09 7.47 -12.16
CA ASP A 232 29.99 8.04 -13.17
C ASP A 232 29.55 7.70 -14.60
N GLU A 233 29.00 6.51 -14.81
CA GLU A 233 28.52 6.00 -16.09
C GLU A 233 27.34 6.81 -16.65
N LEU A 234 26.54 7.42 -15.78
CA LEU A 234 25.33 8.15 -16.17
C LEU A 234 25.42 9.67 -15.98
N LYS A 235 26.51 10.19 -15.38
CA LYS A 235 26.71 11.64 -15.23
C LYS A 235 26.66 12.41 -16.54
N GLY A 236 27.04 11.78 -17.65
CA GLY A 236 26.94 12.37 -18.99
C GLY A 236 25.50 12.71 -19.42
N LEU A 237 24.49 12.14 -18.76
CA LEU A 237 23.07 12.43 -19.00
C LEU A 237 22.53 13.57 -18.11
N ASN A 238 23.37 14.19 -17.28
CA ASN A 238 22.96 15.36 -16.51
C ASN A 238 22.83 16.59 -17.43
N PRO A 239 21.90 17.52 -17.13
CA PRO A 239 21.57 18.64 -18.02
C PRO A 239 22.75 19.47 -18.52
N GLU A 240 23.76 19.68 -17.69
CA GLU A 240 24.98 20.44 -18.03
C GLU A 240 25.81 19.82 -19.16
N ASN A 241 25.61 18.53 -19.45
CA ASN A 241 26.36 17.76 -20.45
C ASN A 241 25.56 17.52 -21.75
N LEU A 242 24.30 17.96 -21.80
CA LEU A 242 23.36 17.69 -22.90
C LEU A 242 23.02 18.95 -23.73
N ALA A 243 23.75 20.05 -23.51
CA ALA A 243 23.57 21.35 -24.15
C ALA A 243 24.43 21.53 -25.42
#